data_AF-A0A1A8ZQH9-F1
#
_entry.id   AF-A0A1A8ZQH9-F1
#
_cell.length_a   1.000
_cell.length_b   1.000
_cell.length_c   1.000
_cell.angle_alpha   90.00
_cell.angle_beta   90.00
_cell.angle_gamma   90.00
#
_symmetry.space_group_name_H-M   'P 1'
#
loop_
_entity.id
_entity.type
_entity.pdbx_description
1 polymer ?
#
loop_
_entity_poly.entity_id
_entity_poly.type
_entity_poly.pdbx_seq_one_letter_code
_entity_poly.pdbx_strand_id
1 'polypeptide(L)'
;MLLDQETENEIIFELCQLLGRAILPLRRYDRPGAPAEGFGTAFFYTELVGATDDGEVVHEWLLTAEAATTGAYGEIGLRPSVTDPAEGAAEPIVLPDFADQWLRLPELGLAAMPTGGLHGYAEDRGWSWRTQQVADAVAADAGVIAGVGAVPGSAFVLALGVGDDGSRPLEAVIERVVRDGDELRITAELPAGYLGAPVFAVRTGADGALAVHCLGLVLPGRDGGHPVATFDRIRTALVEATAGYR
;
A
#
# COMPACT_ATOMS: atom_id res chain seq x y z
N MET A 1 15.06 9.11 12.48
CA MET A 1 16.34 9.70 12.02
C MET A 1 16.02 10.61 10.86
N LEU A 2 16.61 11.81 10.80
CA LEU A 2 16.57 12.64 9.60
C LEU A 2 17.75 12.25 8.72
N LEU A 3 17.49 12.10 7.43
CA LEU A 3 18.49 11.83 6.42
C LEU A 3 18.87 13.13 5.72
N ASP A 4 20.08 13.19 5.18
CA ASP A 4 20.45 14.26 4.26
C ASP A 4 19.71 14.09 2.92
N GLN A 5 19.61 15.18 2.16
CA GLN A 5 18.81 15.23 0.94
C GLN A 5 19.32 14.29 -0.17
N GLU A 6 20.64 14.03 -0.24
CA GLU A 6 21.20 13.12 -1.23
C GLU A 6 20.74 11.69 -0.94
N THR A 7 20.88 11.26 0.32
CA THR A 7 20.38 9.97 0.79
C THR A 7 18.86 9.83 0.60
N GLU A 8 18.08 10.86 0.91
CA GLU A 8 16.61 10.81 0.71
C GLU A 8 16.22 10.62 -0.78
N ASN A 9 16.94 11.25 -1.71
CA ASN A 9 16.68 11.11 -3.14
C ASN A 9 17.08 9.72 -3.67
N GLU A 10 18.18 9.16 -3.19
CA GLU A 10 18.61 7.80 -3.54
C GLU A 10 17.56 6.77 -3.11
N ILE A 11 17.07 6.87 -1.88
CA ILE A 11 16.02 5.98 -1.35
C ILE A 11 14.73 6.08 -2.17
N ILE A 12 14.30 7.28 -2.56
CA ILE A 12 13.14 7.45 -3.44
C ILE A 12 13.32 6.68 -4.75
N PHE A 13 14.48 6.86 -5.38
CA PHE A 13 14.77 6.24 -6.66
C PHE A 13 14.75 4.71 -6.55
N GLU A 14 15.34 4.15 -5.50
CA GLU A 14 15.32 2.72 -5.21
C GLU A 14 13.90 2.21 -4.91
N LEU A 15 13.12 2.91 -4.08
CA LEU A 15 11.74 2.55 -3.78
C LEU A 15 10.88 2.49 -5.04
N CYS A 16 11.00 3.48 -5.92
CA CYS A 16 10.28 3.49 -7.19
C CYS A 16 10.66 2.30 -8.10
N GLN A 17 11.94 1.90 -8.11
CA GLN A 17 12.38 0.75 -8.91
C GLN A 17 11.98 -0.59 -8.33
N LEU A 18 12.06 -0.73 -7.00
CA LEU A 18 11.84 -1.99 -6.30
C LEU A 18 10.37 -2.24 -6.00
N LEU A 19 9.59 -1.20 -5.74
CA LEU A 19 8.20 -1.31 -5.28
C LEU A 19 7.22 -0.49 -6.12
N GLY A 20 7.68 0.21 -7.16
CA GLY A 20 6.78 0.95 -8.05
C GLY A 20 5.73 0.08 -8.73
N ARG A 21 5.99 -1.22 -8.91
CA ARG A 21 5.01 -2.20 -9.43
C ARG A 21 4.16 -2.88 -8.34
N ALA A 22 4.40 -2.57 -7.06
CA ALA A 22 3.51 -2.97 -5.97
C ALA A 22 2.23 -2.13 -5.97
N ILE A 23 2.26 -0.92 -6.53
CA ILE A 23 1.27 0.12 -6.23
C ILE A 23 0.24 0.27 -7.34
N LEU A 24 -1.04 0.28 -6.98
CA LEU A 24 -2.18 0.42 -7.89
C LEU A 24 -3.06 1.61 -7.49
N PRO A 25 -3.46 2.46 -8.45
CA PRO A 25 -4.44 3.51 -8.19
C PRO A 25 -5.82 2.91 -8.00
N LEU A 26 -6.51 3.37 -6.95
CA LEU A 26 -7.93 3.14 -6.75
C LEU A 26 -8.72 4.39 -7.09
N ARG A 27 -9.91 4.16 -7.63
CA ARG A 27 -10.96 5.16 -7.81
C ARG A 27 -12.29 4.55 -7.43
N ARG A 28 -13.17 5.34 -6.82
CA ARG A 28 -14.55 4.93 -6.47
C ARG A 28 -15.59 5.87 -7.05
N TYR A 29 -16.78 5.35 -7.29
CA TYR A 29 -17.91 6.09 -7.87
C TYR A 29 -19.25 5.38 -7.62
N ASP A 30 -20.34 6.12 -7.63
CA ASP A 30 -21.71 5.64 -7.38
C ASP A 30 -22.26 4.75 -8.51
N ARG A 31 -21.81 4.97 -9.75
CA ARG A 31 -22.23 4.19 -10.93
C ARG A 31 -21.18 4.18 -12.04
N PRO A 32 -21.12 3.14 -12.89
CA PRO A 32 -20.16 3.06 -13.99
C PRO A 32 -20.18 4.31 -14.88
N GLY A 33 -18.99 4.88 -15.12
CA GLY A 33 -18.80 6.07 -15.94
C GLY A 33 -19.15 7.41 -15.26
N ALA A 34 -19.55 7.43 -13.99
CA ALA A 34 -19.71 8.67 -13.23
C ALA A 34 -18.34 9.30 -12.85
N PRO A 35 -18.30 10.61 -12.54
CA PRO A 35 -17.12 11.22 -11.94
C PRO A 35 -16.66 10.48 -10.69
N ALA A 36 -15.36 10.47 -10.43
CA ALA A 36 -14.81 9.90 -9.22
C ALA A 36 -15.32 10.65 -7.97
N GLU A 37 -15.76 9.91 -6.97
CA GLU A 37 -16.06 10.45 -5.63
C GLU A 37 -14.86 10.45 -4.70
N GLY A 38 -13.86 9.63 -5.02
CA GLY A 38 -12.65 9.52 -4.24
C GLY A 38 -11.57 8.76 -4.98
N PHE A 39 -10.34 9.05 -4.56
CA PHE A 39 -9.12 8.42 -5.06
C PHE A 39 -8.35 7.84 -3.89
N GLY A 40 -7.72 6.69 -4.13
CA GLY A 40 -6.82 6.07 -3.18
C GLY A 40 -5.69 5.35 -3.90
N THR A 41 -4.83 4.76 -3.09
CA THR A 41 -3.74 3.91 -3.52
C THR A 41 -3.89 2.57 -2.79
N ALA A 42 -3.68 1.48 -3.51
CA ALA A 42 -3.53 0.16 -2.94
C ALA A 42 -2.14 -0.40 -3.26
N PHE A 43 -1.67 -1.37 -2.49
CA PHE A 43 -0.42 -2.04 -2.76
C PHE A 43 -0.43 -3.54 -2.47
N PHE A 44 0.34 -4.30 -3.23
CA PHE A 44 0.52 -5.72 -3.00
C PHE A 44 1.42 -5.99 -1.80
N TYR A 45 0.98 -6.88 -0.92
CA TYR A 45 1.71 -7.41 0.22
C TYR A 45 1.71 -8.93 0.17
N THR A 46 2.85 -9.56 0.44
CA THR A 46 2.97 -11.02 0.60
C THR A 46 3.37 -11.39 2.03
N GLU A 47 2.56 -12.25 2.62
CA GLU A 47 2.77 -12.86 3.93
C GLU A 47 3.26 -14.30 3.76
N LEU A 48 4.37 -14.66 4.40
CA LEU A 48 4.86 -16.03 4.47
C LEU A 48 4.09 -16.78 5.55
N VAL A 49 3.17 -17.66 5.13
CA VAL A 49 2.31 -18.41 6.06
C VAL A 49 2.90 -19.76 6.48
N GLY A 50 3.89 -20.26 5.74
CA GLY A 50 4.60 -21.48 6.09
C GLY A 50 5.64 -21.89 5.05
N ALA A 51 6.34 -22.97 5.35
CA ALA A 51 7.23 -23.64 4.40
C ALA A 51 6.83 -25.12 4.32
N THR A 52 6.79 -25.64 3.10
CA THR A 52 6.58 -27.05 2.78
C THR A 52 7.81 -27.60 2.07
N ASP A 53 7.87 -28.92 1.88
CA ASP A 53 8.95 -29.57 1.11
C ASP A 53 8.99 -29.06 -0.36
N ASP A 54 7.86 -28.57 -0.88
CA ASP A 54 7.71 -28.01 -2.23
C ASP A 54 7.97 -26.49 -2.31
N GLY A 55 8.23 -25.84 -1.16
CA GLY A 55 8.56 -24.41 -1.08
C GLY A 55 7.77 -23.61 -0.06
N GLU A 56 7.98 -22.30 -0.09
CA GLU A 56 7.28 -21.32 0.74
C GLU A 56 5.81 -21.19 0.33
N VAL A 57 4.91 -21.21 1.32
CA VAL A 57 3.49 -20.94 1.14
C VAL A 57 3.27 -19.48 1.49
N VAL A 58 2.78 -18.70 0.53
CA VAL A 58 2.56 -17.27 0.67
C VAL A 58 1.09 -16.92 0.47
N HIS A 59 0.59 -15.98 1.27
CA HIS A 59 -0.66 -15.30 1.01
C HIS A 59 -0.36 -13.93 0.41
N GLU A 60 -1.03 -13.60 -0.70
CA GLU A 60 -0.93 -12.29 -1.31
C GLU A 60 -2.22 -11.48 -1.10
N TRP A 61 -2.04 -10.25 -0.66
CA TRP A 61 -3.08 -9.29 -0.36
C TRP A 61 -2.86 -8.03 -1.17
N LEU A 62 -3.97 -7.42 -1.60
CA LEU A 62 -4.00 -6.02 -1.98
C LEU A 62 -4.50 -5.22 -0.77
N LEU A 63 -3.68 -4.31 -0.24
CA LEU A 63 -3.96 -3.52 0.95
C LEU A 63 -4.24 -2.07 0.59
N THR A 64 -5.18 -1.44 1.29
CA THR A 64 -5.48 0.00 1.19
C THR A 64 -6.18 0.50 2.46
N ALA A 65 -6.46 1.80 2.54
CA ALA A 65 -7.28 2.33 3.63
C ALA A 65 -8.76 2.02 3.38
N GLU A 66 -9.49 1.66 4.43
CA GLU A 66 -10.92 1.32 4.36
C GLU A 66 -11.77 2.44 3.75
N ALA A 67 -11.46 3.70 4.07
CA ALA A 67 -12.17 4.84 3.51
C ALA A 67 -12.06 4.93 1.96
N ALA A 68 -11.01 4.35 1.35
CA ALA A 68 -10.83 4.31 -0.11
C ALA A 68 -11.69 3.25 -0.81
N THR A 69 -12.32 2.34 -0.06
CA THR A 69 -13.10 1.21 -0.59
C THR A 69 -14.61 1.39 -0.43
N THR A 70 -15.03 2.56 0.06
CA THR A 70 -16.44 2.88 0.28
C THR A 70 -17.13 3.27 -1.04
N GLY A 71 -17.95 2.40 -1.62
CA GLY A 71 -18.70 2.75 -2.84
C GLY A 71 -19.40 1.56 -3.45
N ALA A 72 -20.41 1.83 -4.29
CA ALA A 72 -21.09 0.78 -5.05
C ALA A 72 -20.19 0.20 -6.14
N TYR A 73 -19.34 1.04 -6.74
CA TYR A 73 -18.38 0.64 -7.76
C TYR A 73 -16.99 1.22 -7.49
N GLY A 74 -15.99 0.51 -7.97
CA GLY A 74 -14.60 0.92 -7.92
C GLY A 74 -13.82 0.46 -9.12
N GLU A 75 -12.67 1.09 -9.31
CA GLU A 75 -11.71 0.79 -10.36
C GLU A 75 -10.34 0.59 -9.75
N ILE A 76 -9.68 -0.49 -10.18
CA ILE A 76 -8.24 -0.66 -10.05
C ILE A 76 -7.63 -0.26 -11.39
N GLY A 77 -6.93 0.87 -11.42
CA GLY A 77 -6.24 1.31 -12.63
C GLY A 77 -5.00 0.46 -12.87
N LEU A 78 -4.70 0.21 -14.15
CA LEU A 78 -3.55 -0.60 -14.56
C LEU A 78 -2.57 0.27 -15.35
N ARG A 79 -1.29 0.11 -15.04
CA ARG A 79 -0.20 0.73 -15.80
C ARG A 79 0.46 -0.35 -16.67
N PRO A 80 0.99 -0.03 -17.85
CA PRO A 80 1.68 -1.02 -18.69
C PRO A 80 2.83 -1.73 -17.97
N SER A 81 3.44 -1.10 -16.97
CA SER A 81 4.52 -1.71 -16.20
C SER A 81 4.08 -2.84 -15.28
N VAL A 82 2.79 -2.96 -14.93
CA VAL A 82 2.28 -3.99 -13.98
C VAL A 82 1.65 -5.19 -14.67
N THR A 83 1.63 -5.23 -16.01
CA THR A 83 1.09 -6.35 -16.79
C THR A 83 2.17 -6.98 -17.69
N ASP A 84 1.99 -8.25 -18.01
CA ASP A 84 2.76 -8.95 -19.04
C ASP A 84 1.80 -9.69 -20.00
N PRO A 85 1.76 -9.34 -21.30
CA PRO A 85 2.52 -8.24 -21.94
C PRO A 85 2.12 -6.86 -21.40
N ALA A 86 2.93 -5.84 -21.66
CA ALA A 86 2.71 -4.48 -21.16
C ALA A 86 1.39 -3.87 -21.67
N GLU A 87 0.92 -4.31 -22.83
CA GLU A 87 -0.35 -3.92 -23.43
C GLU A 87 -1.50 -4.87 -23.07
N GLY A 88 -1.24 -5.83 -22.17
CA GLY A 88 -2.17 -6.90 -21.80
C GLY A 88 -3.48 -6.40 -21.21
N ALA A 89 -3.46 -5.24 -20.55
CA ALA A 89 -4.66 -4.57 -20.06
C ALA A 89 -4.73 -3.12 -20.53
N ALA A 90 -5.63 -2.85 -21.48
CA ALA A 90 -5.90 -1.51 -21.99
C ALA A 90 -6.88 -0.70 -21.12
N GLU A 91 -7.66 -1.39 -20.27
CA GLU A 91 -8.73 -0.82 -19.47
C GLU A 91 -8.53 -1.14 -17.97
N PRO A 92 -9.00 -0.28 -17.06
CA PRO A 92 -8.98 -0.58 -15.63
C PRO A 92 -9.86 -1.80 -15.28
N ILE A 93 -9.59 -2.42 -14.14
CA ILE A 93 -10.47 -3.47 -13.59
C ILE A 93 -11.62 -2.78 -12.87
N VAL A 94 -12.82 -2.89 -13.44
CA VAL A 94 -14.06 -2.40 -12.82
C VAL A 94 -14.58 -3.46 -11.86
N LEU A 95 -14.82 -3.04 -10.62
CA LEU A 95 -15.29 -3.88 -9.53
C LEU A 95 -16.70 -3.43 -9.12
N PRO A 96 -17.76 -4.18 -9.49
CA PRO A 96 -19.08 -3.99 -8.90
C PRO A 96 -19.08 -4.45 -7.43
N ASP A 97 -20.07 -3.97 -6.67
CA ASP A 97 -20.19 -4.23 -5.24
C ASP A 97 -18.86 -3.96 -4.52
N PHE A 98 -18.24 -2.82 -4.87
CA PHE A 98 -16.82 -2.59 -4.60
C PHE A 98 -16.45 -2.75 -3.13
N ALA A 99 -17.27 -2.23 -2.21
CA ALA A 99 -17.05 -2.38 -0.78
C ALA A 99 -17.04 -3.84 -0.31
N ASP A 100 -17.80 -4.73 -0.95
CA ASP A 100 -17.91 -6.15 -0.60
C ASP A 100 -16.75 -6.99 -1.15
N GLN A 101 -15.94 -6.42 -2.06
CA GLN A 101 -14.72 -7.06 -2.56
C GLN A 101 -13.56 -7.02 -1.56
N TRP A 102 -13.71 -6.31 -0.44
CA TRP A 102 -12.67 -6.12 0.56
C TRP A 102 -13.07 -6.70 1.91
N LEU A 103 -12.14 -7.41 2.54
CA LEU A 103 -12.13 -7.62 3.98
C LEU A 103 -11.86 -6.26 4.65
N ARG A 104 -12.88 -5.68 5.28
CA ARG A 104 -12.79 -4.40 5.99
C ARG A 104 -12.46 -4.62 7.46
N LEU A 105 -11.44 -3.91 7.94
CA LEU A 105 -10.91 -3.97 9.30
C LEU A 105 -10.96 -2.53 9.89
N PRO A 106 -12.16 -2.05 10.25
CA PRO A 106 -12.39 -0.64 10.60
C PRO A 106 -11.65 -0.20 11.85
N GLU A 107 -11.34 -1.11 12.79
CA GLU A 107 -10.56 -0.84 13.99
C GLU A 107 -9.13 -0.38 13.69
N LEU A 108 -8.62 -0.71 12.49
CA LEU A 108 -7.34 -0.27 11.96
C LEU A 108 -7.48 0.74 10.81
N GLY A 109 -8.70 1.02 10.33
CA GLY A 109 -8.93 1.78 9.11
C GLY A 109 -8.39 1.10 7.85
N LEU A 110 -8.23 -0.23 7.87
CA LEU A 110 -7.62 -1.04 6.82
C LEU A 110 -8.68 -1.75 5.98
N ALA A 111 -8.43 -1.90 4.68
CA ALA A 111 -9.12 -2.84 3.81
C ALA A 111 -8.10 -3.75 3.11
N ALA A 112 -8.41 -5.04 3.02
CA ALA A 112 -7.58 -6.05 2.40
C ALA A 112 -8.38 -6.91 1.40
N MET A 113 -7.81 -7.22 0.25
CA MET A 113 -8.42 -8.07 -0.77
C MET A 113 -7.48 -9.22 -1.11
N PRO A 114 -7.90 -10.49 -0.98
CA PRO A 114 -7.15 -11.62 -1.53
C PRO A 114 -7.03 -11.49 -3.06
N THR A 115 -5.84 -11.69 -3.61
CA THR A 115 -5.56 -11.37 -5.01
C THR A 115 -5.82 -12.52 -5.99
N GLY A 116 -6.15 -13.72 -5.50
CA GLY A 116 -6.38 -14.89 -6.36
C GLY A 116 -7.43 -14.64 -7.46
N GLY A 117 -8.51 -13.91 -7.15
CA GLY A 117 -9.50 -13.50 -8.14
C GLY A 117 -8.96 -12.52 -9.19
N LEU A 118 -8.04 -11.63 -8.81
CA LEU A 118 -7.37 -10.70 -9.72
C LEU A 118 -6.39 -11.42 -10.66
N HIS A 119 -5.70 -12.45 -10.17
CA HIS A 119 -4.84 -13.29 -11.00
C HIS A 119 -5.66 -14.10 -12.01
N GLY A 120 -6.74 -14.73 -11.57
CA GLY A 120 -7.67 -15.43 -12.49
C GLY A 120 -8.28 -14.49 -13.53
N TYR A 121 -8.67 -13.28 -13.13
CA TYR A 121 -9.19 -12.25 -14.04
C TYR A 121 -8.19 -11.89 -15.15
N ALA A 122 -6.90 -11.81 -14.82
CA ALA A 122 -5.82 -11.52 -15.75
C ALA A 122 -5.59 -12.70 -16.71
N GLU A 123 -5.51 -13.91 -16.18
CA GLU A 123 -5.32 -15.14 -16.95
C GLU A 123 -6.44 -15.33 -17.99
N ASP A 124 -7.70 -15.15 -17.58
CA ASP A 124 -8.88 -15.21 -18.46
C ASP A 124 -8.82 -14.20 -19.63
N ARG A 125 -7.99 -13.15 -19.50
CA ARG A 125 -7.79 -12.09 -20.51
C ARG A 125 -6.45 -12.19 -21.21
N GLY A 126 -5.67 -13.24 -20.96
CA GLY A 126 -4.43 -13.52 -21.68
C GLY A 126 -3.26 -12.63 -21.27
N TRP A 127 -3.26 -12.10 -20.04
CA TRP A 127 -2.13 -11.39 -19.46
C TRP A 127 -1.86 -11.86 -18.02
N SER A 128 -0.71 -11.47 -17.48
CA SER A 128 -0.32 -11.81 -16.11
C SER A 128 0.18 -10.57 -15.37
N TRP A 129 0.09 -10.62 -14.05
CA TRP A 129 0.59 -9.55 -13.19
C TRP A 129 2.12 -9.56 -13.14
N ARG A 130 2.72 -8.39 -13.33
CA ARG A 130 4.15 -8.14 -13.16
C ARG A 130 4.41 -7.29 -11.93
N THR A 131 4.08 -7.82 -10.76
CA THR A 131 4.14 -7.07 -9.49
C THR A 131 5.51 -7.16 -8.83
N GLN A 132 5.76 -6.24 -7.88
CA GLN A 132 6.88 -6.31 -6.95
C GLN A 132 6.32 -6.02 -5.56
N GLN A 133 5.95 -7.06 -4.84
CA GLN A 133 5.18 -6.95 -3.62
C GLN A 133 6.04 -6.42 -2.47
N VAL A 134 5.41 -5.76 -1.51
CA VAL A 134 6.00 -5.58 -0.18
C VAL A 134 6.06 -6.96 0.45
N ALA A 135 7.25 -7.53 0.60
CA ALA A 135 7.44 -8.82 1.24
C ALA A 135 7.54 -8.69 2.76
N ASP A 136 7.36 -9.79 3.49
CA ASP A 136 7.49 -9.84 4.96
C ASP A 136 8.83 -9.31 5.49
N ALA A 137 9.92 -9.47 4.74
CA ALA A 137 11.23 -8.94 5.10
C ALA A 137 11.29 -7.39 5.11
N VAL A 138 10.42 -6.74 4.33
CA VAL A 138 10.30 -5.27 4.26
C VAL A 138 9.22 -4.77 5.23
N ALA A 139 8.19 -5.56 5.50
CA ALA A 139 7.13 -5.20 6.45
C ALA A 139 7.69 -4.99 7.88
N ALA A 140 7.46 -3.80 8.44
CA ALA A 140 7.97 -3.43 9.77
C ALA A 140 7.37 -4.31 10.87
N ASP A 141 8.23 -4.94 11.68
CA ASP A 141 7.81 -5.65 12.89
C ASP A 141 7.55 -4.68 14.06
N ALA A 142 7.04 -5.21 15.18
CA ALA A 142 6.75 -4.42 16.37
C ALA A 142 7.99 -3.69 16.93
N GLY A 143 9.19 -4.25 16.79
CA GLY A 143 10.45 -3.61 17.20
C GLY A 143 10.86 -2.44 16.30
N VAL A 144 10.56 -2.54 15.01
CA VAL A 144 10.69 -1.44 14.05
C VAL A 144 9.73 -0.30 14.38
N ILE A 145 8.45 -0.63 14.59
CA ILE A 145 7.42 0.34 14.93
C ILE A 145 7.68 1.01 16.29
N ALA A 146 8.09 0.24 17.31
CA ALA A 146 8.43 0.77 18.63
C ALA A 146 9.68 1.68 18.61
N GLY A 147 10.56 1.50 17.62
CA GLY A 147 11.73 2.36 17.44
C GLY A 147 11.42 3.77 16.93
N VAL A 148 10.21 4.01 16.41
CA VAL A 148 9.77 5.35 16.00
C VAL A 148 9.34 6.13 17.25
N GLY A 149 10.06 7.21 17.55
CA GLY A 149 9.82 8.07 18.71
C GLY A 149 9.08 9.36 18.37
N ALA A 150 8.94 10.24 19.36
CA ALA A 150 8.27 11.54 19.22
C ALA A 150 9.08 12.56 18.39
N VAL A 151 10.38 12.33 18.18
CA VAL A 151 11.21 13.16 17.32
C VAL A 151 10.96 12.79 15.86
N PRO A 152 10.63 13.75 14.97
CA PRO A 152 10.39 13.48 13.55
C PRO A 152 11.54 12.72 12.88
N GLY A 153 11.18 11.65 12.16
CA GLY A 153 12.07 10.92 11.26
C GLY A 153 11.65 11.08 9.80
N SER A 154 12.58 10.88 8.86
CA SER A 154 12.26 10.79 7.43
C SER A 154 11.38 9.57 7.18
N ALA A 155 10.29 9.78 6.44
CA ALA A 155 9.42 8.75 5.91
C ALA A 155 9.22 8.97 4.41
N PHE A 156 8.93 7.91 3.69
CA PHE A 156 8.74 7.94 2.25
C PHE A 156 7.36 7.37 1.95
N VAL A 157 6.51 8.13 1.26
CA VAL A 157 5.18 7.67 0.87
C VAL A 157 5.18 7.44 -0.63
N LEU A 158 4.89 6.20 -1.05
CA LEU A 158 4.84 5.82 -2.45
C LEU A 158 3.38 5.68 -2.89
N ALA A 159 2.89 6.61 -3.72
CA ALA A 159 1.48 6.71 -4.05
C ALA A 159 1.26 6.93 -5.55
N LEU A 160 -0.01 6.83 -5.96
CA LEU A 160 -0.45 7.26 -7.28
C LEU A 160 -1.26 8.54 -7.10
N GLY A 161 -0.62 9.68 -7.34
CA GLY A 161 -1.23 11.01 -7.20
C GLY A 161 -2.38 11.22 -8.18
N VAL A 162 -3.00 12.40 -8.15
CA VAL A 162 -4.06 12.80 -9.09
C VAL A 162 -3.59 14.04 -9.83
N GLY A 163 -3.23 13.88 -11.11
CA GLY A 163 -2.84 14.99 -11.98
C GLY A 163 -4.03 15.85 -12.41
N ASP A 164 -3.76 17.07 -12.85
CA ASP A 164 -4.78 18.03 -13.32
C ASP A 164 -5.58 17.51 -14.52
N ASP A 165 -4.99 16.62 -15.32
CA ASP A 165 -5.61 15.93 -16.45
C ASP A 165 -6.34 14.63 -16.07
N GLY A 166 -6.40 14.32 -14.77
CA GLY A 166 -6.96 13.08 -14.23
C GLY A 166 -6.01 11.88 -14.31
N SER A 167 -4.77 12.07 -14.79
CA SER A 167 -3.75 11.01 -14.77
C SER A 167 -3.40 10.60 -13.34
N ARG A 168 -2.84 9.40 -13.21
CA ARG A 168 -2.41 8.82 -11.93
C ARG A 168 -0.90 8.53 -11.99
N PRO A 169 -0.03 9.55 -11.86
CA PRO A 169 1.42 9.35 -11.90
C PRO A 169 1.91 8.65 -10.63
N LEU A 170 2.94 7.81 -10.76
CA LEU A 170 3.64 7.24 -9.60
C LEU A 170 4.47 8.35 -8.96
N GLU A 171 4.22 8.61 -7.68
CA GLU A 171 4.87 9.67 -6.91
C GLU A 171 5.49 9.06 -5.65
N ALA A 172 6.67 9.56 -5.29
CA ALA A 172 7.34 9.25 -4.05
C ALA A 172 7.70 10.57 -3.37
N VAL A 173 7.19 10.78 -2.16
CA VAL A 173 7.41 12.02 -1.39
C VAL A 173 8.09 11.74 -0.08
N ILE A 174 8.95 12.66 0.33
CA ILE A 174 9.63 12.64 1.61
C ILE A 174 8.77 13.39 2.61
N GLU A 175 8.35 12.68 3.65
CA GLU A 175 7.55 13.21 4.72
C GLU A 175 8.22 12.99 6.07
N ARG A 176 7.55 13.48 7.11
CA ARG A 176 7.99 13.30 8.48
C ARG A 176 7.00 12.42 9.23
N VAL A 177 7.53 11.35 9.82
CA VAL A 177 6.78 10.46 10.71
C VAL A 177 7.18 10.70 12.16
N VAL A 178 6.19 10.74 13.04
CA VAL A 178 6.36 10.84 14.50
C VAL A 178 5.48 9.81 15.19
N ARG A 179 5.88 9.44 16.41
CA ARG A 179 4.98 8.83 17.37
C ARG A 179 4.19 9.91 18.11
N ASP A 180 2.87 9.82 18.05
CA ASP A 180 1.91 10.72 18.70
C ASP A 180 0.99 9.90 19.60
N GLY A 181 1.31 9.85 20.89
CA GLY A 181 0.74 8.87 21.81
C GLY A 181 1.09 7.44 21.40
N ASP A 182 0.06 6.60 21.21
CA ASP A 182 0.21 5.20 20.81
C ASP A 182 0.28 5.01 19.28
N GLU A 183 0.06 6.07 18.51
CA GLU A 183 -0.03 6.01 17.05
C GLU A 183 1.19 6.56 16.34
N LEU A 184 1.41 6.10 15.11
CA LEU A 184 2.33 6.74 14.18
C LEU A 184 1.55 7.70 13.28
N ARG A 185 2.14 8.86 13.01
CA ARG A 185 1.50 9.92 12.22
C ARG A 185 2.49 10.55 11.25
N ILE A 186 2.05 10.76 10.02
CA ILE A 186 2.66 11.69 9.07
C ILE A 186 2.19 13.10 9.42
N THR A 187 3.12 14.03 9.63
CA THR A 187 2.79 15.35 10.19
C THR A 187 2.37 16.39 9.15
N ALA A 188 2.33 16.02 7.87
CA ALA A 188 1.90 16.89 6.78
C ALA A 188 0.56 16.42 6.23
N GLU A 189 -0.16 17.35 5.59
CA GLU A 189 -1.28 17.02 4.72
C GLU A 189 -0.75 16.38 3.43
N LEU A 190 -1.41 15.33 2.96
CA LEU A 190 -1.02 14.61 1.75
C LEU A 190 -1.96 14.92 0.58
N PRO A 191 -1.47 14.91 -0.68
CA PRO A 191 -2.30 15.14 -1.86
C PRO A 191 -3.40 14.07 -2.05
N ALA A 192 -4.37 14.39 -2.90
CA ALA A 192 -5.37 13.41 -3.32
C ALA A 192 -4.71 12.17 -3.96
N GLY A 193 -5.26 10.99 -3.67
CA GLY A 193 -4.73 9.70 -4.14
C GLY A 193 -3.75 9.01 -3.20
N TYR A 194 -3.24 9.70 -2.17
CA TYR A 194 -2.28 9.15 -1.21
C TYR A 194 -2.88 8.26 -0.13
N LEU A 195 -4.20 8.34 0.07
CA LEU A 195 -4.91 7.50 1.03
C LEU A 195 -4.70 6.01 0.69
N GLY A 196 -4.25 5.21 1.66
CA GLY A 196 -3.91 3.80 1.48
C GLY A 196 -2.51 3.52 0.94
N ALA A 197 -1.72 4.55 0.62
CA ALA A 197 -0.34 4.39 0.17
C ALA A 197 0.55 3.79 1.28
N PRO A 198 1.51 2.91 0.93
CA PRO A 198 2.49 2.41 1.90
C PRO A 198 3.45 3.51 2.34
N VAL A 199 3.81 3.47 3.63
CA VAL A 199 4.73 4.41 4.28
C VAL A 199 6.00 3.66 4.66
N PHE A 200 7.14 4.12 4.17
CA PHE A 200 8.43 3.52 4.44
C PHE A 200 9.27 4.40 5.36
N ALA A 201 10.07 3.78 6.22
CA ALA A 201 11.14 4.44 6.95
C ALA A 201 12.45 3.68 6.75
N VAL A 202 13.54 4.41 6.93
CA VAL A 202 14.88 3.83 6.86
C VAL A 202 15.50 3.77 8.24
N ARG A 203 16.07 2.61 8.56
CA ARG A 203 16.81 2.37 9.80
C ARG A 203 18.21 1.89 9.48
N THR A 204 19.15 2.26 10.33
CA THR A 204 20.49 1.69 10.31
C THR A 204 20.44 0.35 11.03
N GLY A 205 20.82 -0.71 10.32
CA GLY A 205 21.01 -2.06 10.86
C GLY A 205 22.22 -2.12 11.80
N ALA A 206 22.38 -3.27 12.47
CA ALA A 206 23.49 -3.49 13.41
C ALA A 206 24.88 -3.46 12.74
N ASP A 207 24.93 -3.72 11.44
CA ASP A 207 26.11 -3.67 10.57
C ASP A 207 26.39 -2.27 10.01
N GLY A 208 25.53 -1.28 10.31
CA GLY A 208 25.63 0.07 9.76
C GLY A 208 24.96 0.25 8.40
N ALA A 209 24.42 -0.82 7.79
CA ALA A 209 23.72 -0.73 6.52
C ALA A 209 22.33 -0.09 6.69
N LEU A 210 21.87 0.63 5.68
CA LEU A 210 20.51 1.17 5.67
C LEU A 210 19.53 0.07 5.23
N ALA A 211 18.48 -0.11 6.03
CA ALA A 211 17.38 -1.03 5.75
C ALA A 211 16.07 -0.24 5.63
N VAL A 212 15.32 -0.52 4.57
CA VAL A 212 14.00 0.05 4.31
C VAL A 212 12.94 -0.83 4.95
N HIS A 213 12.02 -0.22 5.71
CA HIS A 213 10.90 -0.92 6.32
C HIS A 213 9.58 -0.22 5.98
N CYS A 214 8.59 -0.99 5.52
CA CYS A 214 7.21 -0.53 5.37
C CYS A 214 6.55 -0.45 6.75
N LEU A 215 6.38 0.76 7.28
CA LEU A 215 5.75 1.01 8.57
C LEU A 215 4.27 0.66 8.57
N GLY A 216 3.61 0.72 7.41
CA GLY A 216 2.15 0.62 7.34
C GLY A 216 1.58 1.36 6.13
N LEU A 217 0.34 1.81 6.25
CA LEU A 217 -0.33 2.60 5.21
C LEU A 217 -0.97 3.89 5.75
N VAL A 218 -1.11 4.87 4.86
CA VAL A 218 -1.72 6.17 5.14
C VAL A 218 -3.23 6.05 5.37
N LEU A 219 -3.72 6.59 6.49
CA LEU A 219 -5.14 6.70 6.83
C LEU A 219 -5.69 8.11 6.56
N PRO A 220 -7.02 8.32 6.60
CA PRO A 220 -7.60 9.66 6.42
C PRO A 220 -7.03 10.68 7.42
N GLY A 221 -6.82 11.91 6.94
CA GLY A 221 -6.21 12.97 7.73
C GLY A 221 -7.09 13.37 8.91
N ARG A 222 -6.44 13.64 10.05
CA ARG A 222 -7.03 14.23 11.26
C ARG A 222 -6.00 15.08 11.98
N ASP A 223 -6.44 16.19 12.57
CA ASP A 223 -5.60 17.07 13.38
C ASP A 223 -4.32 17.56 12.67
N GLY A 224 -4.42 17.85 11.36
CA GLY A 224 -3.33 18.40 10.56
C GLY A 224 -2.25 17.38 10.15
N GLY A 225 -2.59 16.09 10.09
CA GLY A 225 -1.71 15.04 9.58
C GLY A 225 -2.45 13.73 9.35
N HIS A 226 -1.74 12.69 8.93
CA HIS A 226 -2.32 11.39 8.61
C HIS A 226 -1.82 10.30 9.56
N PRO A 227 -2.72 9.61 10.28
CA PRO A 227 -2.36 8.40 11.01
C PRO A 227 -1.84 7.32 10.07
N VAL A 228 -1.04 6.40 10.60
CA VAL A 228 -0.52 5.23 9.88
C VAL A 228 -1.07 3.97 10.52
N ALA A 229 -1.77 3.14 9.74
CA ALA A 229 -2.12 1.79 10.16
C ALA A 229 -0.83 0.95 10.15
N THR A 230 -0.29 0.66 11.33
CA THR A 230 1.05 0.07 11.44
C THR A 230 1.08 -1.42 11.07
N PHE A 231 2.16 -1.84 10.41
CA PHE A 231 2.24 -3.16 9.78
C PHE A 231 2.22 -4.33 10.77
N ASP A 232 2.72 -4.13 11.98
CA ASP A 232 2.61 -5.10 13.09
C ASP A 232 1.15 -5.37 13.47
N ARG A 233 0.30 -4.33 13.47
CA ARG A 233 -1.13 -4.43 13.71
C ARG A 233 -1.86 -5.01 12.49
N ILE A 234 -1.49 -4.60 11.29
CA ILE A 234 -2.04 -5.15 10.03
C ILE A 234 -1.87 -6.65 9.99
N ARG A 235 -0.65 -7.17 10.22
CA ARG A 235 -0.38 -8.62 10.22
C ARG A 235 -1.24 -9.36 11.22
N THR A 236 -1.32 -8.86 12.45
CA THR A 236 -2.15 -9.46 13.49
C THR A 236 -3.62 -9.55 13.06
N ALA A 237 -4.17 -8.46 12.51
CA ALA A 237 -5.56 -8.43 12.08
C ALA A 237 -5.85 -9.33 10.87
N LEU A 238 -4.92 -9.45 9.91
CA LEU A 238 -5.07 -10.37 8.78
C LEU A 238 -5.09 -11.83 9.24
N VAL A 239 -4.21 -12.19 10.18
CA VAL A 239 -4.19 -13.54 10.78
C VAL A 239 -5.51 -13.82 11.51
N GLU A 240 -5.97 -12.89 12.35
CA GLU A 240 -7.22 -13.05 13.10
C GLU A 240 -8.44 -13.18 12.18
N ALA A 241 -8.53 -12.34 11.14
CA ALA A 241 -9.64 -12.36 10.21
C ALA A 241 -9.66 -13.61 9.31
N THR A 242 -8.51 -14.23 9.07
CA THR A 242 -8.39 -15.42 8.23
C THR A 242 -8.31 -16.73 9.02
N ALA A 243 -8.19 -16.68 10.34
CA ALA A 243 -8.12 -17.85 11.20
C ALA A 243 -9.35 -18.79 11.07
N GLY A 244 -10.51 -18.26 10.65
CA GLY A 244 -11.71 -19.05 10.38
C GLY A 244 -11.81 -19.67 8.98
N TYR A 245 -10.85 -19.37 8.09
CA TYR A 245 -10.82 -19.83 6.69
C TYR A 245 -9.67 -20.80 6.39
N ARG A 246 -8.89 -21.19 7.41
CA ARG A 246 -7.78 -22.15 7.33
C ARG A 246 -8.22 -23.59 7.57
#